data_AF-A0A1M5AI85-F1
#
_entry.id   AF-A0A1M5AI85-F1
#
_cell.length_a   1.000
_cell.length_b   1.000
_cell.length_c   1.000
_cell.angle_alpha   90.00
_cell.angle_beta   90.00
_cell.angle_gamma   90.00
#
_symmetry.space_group_name_H-M   'P 1'
#
loop_
_entity.id
_entity.type
_entity.pdbx_description
1 polymer ?
#
loop_
_entity_poly.entity_id
_entity_poly.type
_entity_poly.pdbx_seq_one_letter_code
_entity_poly.pdbx_strand_id
1 'polypeptide(L)'
;MKQTLLLISFFAASVSFAQVGVGTTDPQADLDVRTTNPSAPDAAAGIAIPQVDALPTTGNRAGQLVYFTTVNRYYYYDGVKWLAIYQQVHDFGDMKYSLKTVDHQGWVLLNGRAVSTLTPSQQAAATLLGFGESIPNLSDKTLVGSSVSKPLGGYGGNSTVTISQNQLPDVTLTTSTNGAHTHGAGTVGNYNLNLTGGITFQLLNGSTNTAQTTSSGSHSHTTSSINGGVSQESLNIQNPYMAANGFVYLGE
;
A
#
# COMPACT_ATOMS: atom_id res chain seq x y z
N MET A 1 25.56 -84.16 1.00
CA MET A 1 24.63 -83.50 1.94
C MET A 1 25.34 -82.52 2.87
N LYS A 2 26.35 -82.93 3.67
CA LYS A 2 27.06 -82.02 4.60
C LYS A 2 27.74 -80.83 3.91
N GLN A 3 28.40 -81.04 2.77
CA GLN A 3 29.07 -79.96 2.00
C GLN A 3 28.07 -79.04 1.29
N THR A 4 26.93 -79.57 0.83
CA THR A 4 25.86 -78.79 0.19
C THR A 4 25.14 -77.89 1.19
N LEU A 5 24.94 -78.36 2.42
CA LEU A 5 24.33 -77.59 3.51
C LEU A 5 25.22 -76.41 3.95
N LEU A 6 26.54 -76.62 3.94
CA LEU A 6 27.55 -75.60 4.25
C LEU A 6 27.59 -74.48 3.18
N LEU A 7 27.44 -74.85 1.90
CA LEU A 7 27.43 -73.88 0.81
C LEU A 7 26.17 -73.00 0.82
N ILE A 8 25.02 -73.59 1.18
CA ILE A 8 23.75 -72.86 1.33
C ILE A 8 23.81 -71.89 2.53
N SER A 9 24.42 -72.28 3.65
CA SER A 9 24.57 -71.37 4.79
C SER A 9 25.54 -70.20 4.51
N PHE A 10 26.56 -70.43 3.66
CA PHE A 10 27.53 -69.39 3.29
C PHE A 10 26.93 -68.34 2.33
N PHE A 11 26.05 -68.76 1.40
CA PHE A 11 25.34 -67.82 0.52
C PHE A 11 24.23 -67.04 1.24
N ALA A 12 23.53 -67.64 2.21
CA ALA A 12 22.48 -66.95 2.98
C ALA A 12 23.02 -65.80 3.86
N ALA A 13 24.30 -65.84 4.26
CA ALA A 13 24.92 -64.77 5.04
C ALA A 13 25.29 -63.52 4.21
N SER A 14 25.26 -63.60 2.88
CA SER A 14 25.75 -62.53 1.98
C SER A 14 24.71 -61.48 1.56
N VAL A 15 23.47 -61.61 2.05
CA VAL A 15 22.34 -60.72 1.72
C VAL A 15 21.78 -59.95 2.91
N SER A 16 22.52 -59.82 4.02
CA SER A 16 22.09 -59.00 5.15
C SER A 16 22.35 -57.51 4.88
N PHE A 17 21.29 -56.70 4.78
CA PHE A 17 21.40 -55.25 4.80
C PHE A 17 21.83 -54.78 6.19
N ALA A 18 22.81 -53.89 6.29
CA ALA A 18 23.39 -53.40 7.55
C ALA A 18 22.59 -52.26 8.19
N GLN A 19 21.26 -52.27 8.03
CA GLN A 19 20.37 -51.24 8.57
C GLN A 19 20.15 -51.48 10.06
N VAL A 20 20.18 -50.41 10.85
CA VAL A 20 19.94 -50.46 12.30
C VAL A 20 18.49 -50.06 12.58
N GLY A 21 17.67 -51.03 12.97
CA GLY A 21 16.31 -50.78 13.46
C GLY A 21 16.29 -50.69 14.99
N VAL A 22 15.67 -49.64 15.54
CA VAL A 22 15.31 -49.55 16.96
C VAL A 22 13.79 -49.47 17.05
N GLY A 23 13.15 -50.47 17.66
CA GLY A 23 11.69 -50.55 17.72
C GLY A 23 11.00 -51.03 16.43
N THR A 24 11.75 -51.53 15.45
CA THR A 24 11.23 -52.16 14.23
C THR A 24 12.09 -53.35 13.81
N THR A 25 11.48 -54.38 13.23
CA THR A 25 12.19 -55.50 12.58
C THR A 25 12.34 -55.32 11.08
N ASP A 26 11.72 -54.27 10.52
CA ASP A 26 11.76 -53.91 9.11
C ASP A 26 12.22 -52.44 8.98
N PRO A 27 13.55 -52.19 9.12
CA PRO A 27 14.09 -50.85 9.00
C PRO A 27 14.03 -50.36 7.54
N GLN A 28 13.58 -49.13 7.34
CA GLN A 28 13.43 -48.50 6.01
C GLN A 28 14.48 -47.40 5.75
N ALA A 29 15.45 -47.24 6.65
CA ALA A 29 16.57 -46.32 6.56
C ALA A 29 17.82 -46.96 7.20
N ASP A 30 19.01 -46.39 6.96
CA ASP A 30 20.27 -46.87 7.58
C ASP A 30 20.19 -46.89 9.12
N LEU A 31 19.49 -45.92 9.70
CA LEU A 31 19.02 -45.91 11.09
C LEU A 31 17.52 -45.60 11.10
N ASP A 32 16.69 -46.56 11.50
CA ASP A 32 15.24 -46.42 11.61
C ASP A 32 14.83 -46.60 13.08
N VAL A 33 14.42 -45.50 13.71
CA VAL A 33 13.96 -45.48 15.10
C VAL A 33 12.45 -45.25 15.10
N ARG A 34 11.69 -46.25 15.51
CA ARG A 34 10.22 -46.19 15.59
C ARG A 34 9.74 -46.23 17.02
N THR A 35 8.69 -45.45 17.29
CA THR A 35 7.96 -45.57 18.55
C THR A 35 7.14 -46.86 18.56
N THR A 36 7.07 -47.52 19.71
CA THR A 36 6.35 -48.79 19.89
C THR A 36 4.83 -48.62 19.93
N ASN A 37 4.33 -47.43 20.25
CA ASN A 37 2.90 -47.08 20.20
C ASN A 37 2.68 -45.74 19.48
N PRO A 38 2.68 -45.71 18.14
CA PRO A 38 2.53 -44.48 17.36
C PRO A 38 1.21 -43.74 17.61
N SER A 39 0.15 -44.44 17.98
CA SER A 39 -1.17 -43.86 18.27
C SER A 39 -1.27 -43.19 19.64
N ALA A 40 -0.38 -43.53 20.59
CA ALA A 40 -0.33 -42.96 21.92
C ALA A 40 1.11 -43.05 22.49
N PRO A 41 2.05 -42.24 21.98
CA PRO A 41 3.43 -42.26 22.45
C PRO A 41 3.51 -41.79 23.91
N ASP A 42 4.46 -42.34 24.67
CA ASP A 42 4.80 -41.84 26.01
C ASP A 42 5.78 -40.64 25.95
N ALA A 43 6.14 -40.10 27.11
CA ALA A 43 7.04 -38.96 27.21
C ALA A 43 8.50 -39.27 26.79
N ALA A 44 8.88 -40.55 26.62
CA ALA A 44 10.20 -40.96 26.18
C ALA A 44 10.29 -41.14 24.66
N ALA A 45 9.17 -41.06 23.93
CA ALA A 45 9.15 -41.17 22.48
C ALA A 45 9.92 -40.00 21.82
N GLY A 46 10.96 -40.33 21.05
CA GLY A 46 11.71 -39.36 20.25
C GLY A 46 13.21 -39.68 20.16
N ILE A 47 13.96 -38.75 19.58
CA ILE A 47 15.43 -38.78 19.53
C ILE A 47 15.94 -37.50 20.19
N ALA A 48 16.73 -37.65 21.26
CA ALA A 48 17.36 -36.51 21.92
C ALA A 48 18.50 -35.97 21.02
N ILE A 49 18.28 -34.79 20.44
CA ILE A 49 19.31 -34.06 19.69
C ILE A 49 20.20 -33.32 20.70
N PRO A 50 21.53 -33.24 20.47
CA PRO A 50 22.44 -32.51 21.34
C PRO A 50 21.93 -31.08 21.63
N GLN A 51 21.80 -30.77 22.92
CA GLN A 51 21.39 -29.46 23.39
C GLN A 51 22.61 -28.57 23.62
N VAL A 52 22.53 -27.33 23.20
CA VAL A 52 23.58 -26.31 23.39
C VAL A 52 22.96 -25.03 23.95
N ASP A 53 23.68 -24.36 24.84
CA ASP A 53 23.33 -23.06 25.43
C ASP A 53 23.98 -21.88 24.71
N ALA A 54 24.87 -22.17 23.75
CA ALA A 54 25.38 -21.26 22.75
C ALA A 54 25.65 -22.02 21.45
N LEU A 55 25.36 -21.39 20.30
CA LEU A 55 25.71 -21.99 19.01
C LEU A 55 27.24 -21.92 18.80
N PRO A 56 27.90 -23.06 18.49
CA PRO A 56 29.31 -23.04 18.10
C PRO A 56 29.53 -22.14 16.88
N THR A 57 30.75 -21.62 16.71
CA THR A 57 31.09 -20.79 15.54
C THR A 57 30.97 -21.55 14.22
N THR A 58 31.29 -22.85 14.21
CA THR A 58 31.20 -23.74 13.05
C THR A 58 30.61 -25.09 13.42
N GLY A 59 29.96 -25.75 12.46
CA GLY A 59 29.65 -27.18 12.53
C GLY A 59 30.74 -28.03 11.88
N ASN A 60 30.74 -29.33 12.19
CA ASN A 60 31.68 -30.31 11.64
C ASN A 60 31.28 -30.80 10.24
N ARG A 61 30.00 -30.69 9.87
CA ARG A 61 29.47 -31.02 8.53
C ARG A 61 28.13 -30.34 8.29
N ALA A 62 27.79 -30.13 7.02
CA ALA A 62 26.45 -29.71 6.63
C ALA A 62 25.39 -30.73 7.11
N GLY A 63 24.25 -30.25 7.58
CA GLY A 63 23.17 -31.07 8.15
C GLY A 63 23.40 -31.50 9.61
N GLN A 64 24.47 -31.05 10.27
CA GLN A 64 24.61 -31.26 11.72
C GLN A 64 23.49 -30.55 12.47
N LEU A 65 22.79 -31.27 13.36
CA LEU A 65 21.64 -30.77 14.13
C LEU A 65 21.99 -30.52 15.60
N VAL A 66 21.46 -29.44 16.16
CA VAL A 66 21.48 -29.12 17.60
C VAL A 66 20.15 -28.50 18.03
N TYR A 67 19.82 -28.63 19.31
CA TYR A 67 18.75 -27.86 19.94
C TYR A 67 19.35 -26.70 20.74
N PHE A 68 19.07 -25.46 20.34
CA PHE A 68 19.57 -24.27 21.01
C PHE A 68 18.61 -23.84 22.11
N THR A 69 19.00 -24.08 23.36
CA THR A 69 18.12 -23.96 24.54
C THR A 69 17.77 -22.52 24.87
N THR A 70 18.64 -21.55 24.58
CA THR A 70 18.38 -20.12 24.85
C THR A 70 17.15 -19.59 24.14
N VAL A 71 16.86 -20.10 22.92
CA VAL A 71 15.72 -19.66 22.10
C VAL A 71 14.71 -20.78 21.84
N ASN A 72 14.92 -21.95 22.43
CA ASN A 72 14.09 -23.15 22.27
C ASN A 72 13.81 -23.54 20.81
N ARG A 73 14.87 -23.66 19.99
CA ARG A 73 14.74 -24.03 18.57
C ARG A 73 15.82 -25.00 18.11
N TYR A 74 15.46 -25.85 17.15
CA TYR A 74 16.43 -26.65 16.41
C TYR A 74 17.19 -25.80 15.39
N TYR A 75 18.47 -26.07 15.25
CA TYR A 75 19.34 -25.49 14.23
C TYR A 75 20.04 -26.59 13.46
N TYR A 76 20.30 -26.33 12.18
CA TYR A 76 21.21 -27.12 11.38
C TYR A 76 22.38 -26.27 10.87
N TYR A 77 23.55 -26.87 10.72
CA TYR A 77 24.67 -26.22 10.05
C TYR A 77 24.52 -26.37 8.53
N ASP A 78 24.51 -25.28 7.77
CA ASP A 78 24.36 -25.31 6.30
C ASP A 78 25.69 -25.55 5.55
N GLY A 79 26.80 -25.71 6.29
CA GLY A 79 28.15 -25.77 5.76
C GLY A 79 28.95 -24.47 5.94
N VAL A 80 28.27 -23.38 6.31
CA VAL A 80 28.88 -22.06 6.56
C VAL A 80 28.44 -21.51 7.91
N LYS A 81 27.15 -21.57 8.23
CA LYS A 81 26.52 -21.01 9.43
C LYS A 81 25.40 -21.89 9.96
N TRP A 82 24.98 -21.61 11.19
CA TRP A 82 23.81 -22.22 11.78
C TRP A 82 22.53 -21.52 11.31
N LEU A 83 21.59 -22.30 10.79
CA LEU A 83 20.26 -21.85 10.40
C LEU A 83 19.23 -22.51 11.30
N ALA A 84 18.29 -21.72 11.81
CA ALA A 84 17.18 -22.25 12.56
C ALA A 84 16.30 -23.09 11.62
N ILE A 85 15.85 -24.25 12.10
CA ILE A 85 14.74 -24.98 11.51
C ILE A 85 13.49 -24.28 11.99
N TYR A 86 13.01 -23.32 11.20
CA TYR A 86 11.73 -22.67 11.44
C TYR A 86 10.94 -22.67 10.14
N GLN A 87 9.66 -23.01 10.25
CA GLN A 87 8.71 -22.76 9.19
C GLN A 87 8.26 -21.31 9.32
N GLN A 88 8.39 -20.53 8.25
CA GLN A 88 7.66 -19.27 8.19
C GLN A 88 6.19 -19.63 8.08
N VAL A 89 5.42 -19.32 9.12
CA VAL A 89 3.96 -19.48 9.14
C VAL A 89 3.36 -18.22 8.52
N HIS A 90 2.45 -18.43 7.58
CA HIS A 90 1.69 -17.37 6.94
C HIS A 90 0.23 -17.57 7.30
N ASP A 91 -0.44 -16.48 7.69
CA ASP A 91 -1.86 -16.48 7.95
C ASP A 91 -2.63 -15.97 6.73
N PHE A 92 -3.87 -16.43 6.56
CA PHE A 92 -4.71 -15.91 5.48
C PHE A 92 -4.90 -14.41 5.64
N GLY A 93 -4.70 -13.68 4.55
CA GLY A 93 -4.77 -12.21 4.56
C GLY A 93 -3.44 -11.53 4.88
N ASP A 94 -2.38 -12.28 5.19
CA ASP A 94 -1.03 -11.71 5.21
C ASP A 94 -0.72 -11.08 3.86
N MET A 95 -0.06 -9.91 3.89
CA MET A 95 0.24 -9.11 2.72
C MET A 95 1.75 -8.92 2.59
N LYS A 96 2.27 -8.99 1.37
CA LYS A 96 3.67 -8.67 1.09
C LYS A 96 3.84 -7.96 -0.25
N TYR A 97 4.99 -7.32 -0.41
CA TYR A 97 5.43 -6.77 -1.69
C TYR A 97 6.54 -7.63 -2.29
N SER A 98 6.53 -7.79 -3.62
CA SER A 98 7.56 -8.53 -4.35
C SER A 98 7.68 -8.01 -5.79
N LEU A 99 8.83 -8.24 -6.43
CA LEU A 99 9.01 -8.01 -7.87
C LEU A 99 8.50 -9.19 -8.73
N LYS A 100 8.07 -10.29 -8.11
CA LYS A 100 7.44 -11.42 -8.82
C LYS A 100 6.15 -10.96 -9.50
N THR A 101 5.86 -11.54 -10.66
CA THR A 101 4.72 -11.16 -11.51
C THR A 101 3.60 -12.22 -11.56
N VAL A 102 3.76 -13.33 -10.86
CA VAL A 102 2.81 -14.45 -10.82
C VAL A 102 2.63 -14.97 -9.40
N ASP A 103 1.52 -15.66 -9.17
CA ASP A 103 1.22 -16.37 -7.92
C ASP A 103 2.34 -17.37 -7.58
N HIS A 104 2.59 -17.59 -6.29
CA HIS A 104 3.65 -18.50 -5.83
C HIS A 104 3.48 -18.91 -4.37
N GLN A 105 3.63 -20.21 -4.05
CA GLN A 105 3.69 -20.71 -2.66
C GLN A 105 2.54 -20.18 -1.79
N GLY A 106 1.31 -20.28 -2.30
CA GLY A 106 0.08 -19.77 -1.66
C GLY A 106 -0.12 -18.25 -1.67
N TRP A 107 0.82 -17.48 -2.24
CA TRP A 107 0.69 -16.04 -2.44
C TRP A 107 0.01 -15.72 -3.76
N VAL A 108 -1.08 -14.95 -3.67
CA VAL A 108 -1.96 -14.56 -4.77
C VAL A 108 -1.73 -13.09 -5.10
N LEU A 109 -1.39 -12.77 -6.35
CA LEU A 109 -1.13 -11.42 -6.84
C LEU A 109 -2.40 -10.56 -6.76
N LEU A 110 -2.32 -9.37 -6.16
CA LEU A 110 -3.45 -8.44 -6.00
C LEU A 110 -3.68 -7.57 -7.23
N ASN A 111 -4.22 -8.17 -8.28
CA ASN A 111 -4.49 -7.54 -9.56
C ASN A 111 -5.98 -7.35 -9.87
N GLY A 112 -6.88 -7.60 -8.92
CA GLY A 112 -8.31 -7.41 -9.12
C GLY A 112 -9.02 -8.52 -9.90
N ARG A 113 -8.39 -9.67 -10.15
CA ARG A 113 -9.07 -10.78 -10.86
C ARG A 113 -10.20 -11.39 -10.03
N ALA A 114 -11.13 -12.06 -10.72
CA ALA A 114 -12.25 -12.72 -10.07
C ALA A 114 -11.79 -13.84 -9.11
N VAL A 115 -12.43 -13.95 -7.95
CA VAL A 115 -12.17 -15.01 -6.96
C VAL A 115 -12.40 -16.39 -7.57
N SER A 116 -13.36 -16.52 -8.48
CA SER A 116 -13.66 -17.77 -9.20
C SER A 116 -12.50 -18.32 -10.04
N THR A 117 -11.45 -17.52 -10.28
CA THR A 117 -10.24 -17.95 -11.01
C THR A 117 -9.18 -18.56 -10.10
N LEU A 118 -9.36 -18.51 -8.77
CA LEU A 118 -8.44 -19.09 -7.79
C LEU A 118 -8.72 -20.58 -7.56
N THR A 119 -7.83 -21.29 -6.86
CA THR A 119 -8.09 -22.68 -6.46
C THR A 119 -9.26 -22.75 -5.46
N PRO A 120 -9.96 -23.89 -5.32
CA PRO A 120 -11.05 -24.01 -4.36
C PRO A 120 -10.66 -23.70 -2.90
N SER A 121 -9.45 -24.06 -2.47
CA SER A 121 -8.92 -23.71 -1.14
C SER A 121 -8.76 -22.20 -0.99
N GLN A 122 -8.17 -21.54 -1.99
CA GLN A 122 -7.98 -20.09 -2.01
C GLN A 122 -9.30 -19.32 -2.11
N GLN A 123 -10.31 -19.85 -2.80
CA GLN A 123 -11.65 -19.28 -2.83
C GLN A 123 -12.30 -19.29 -1.45
N ALA A 124 -12.16 -20.40 -0.71
CA ALA A 124 -12.64 -20.50 0.66
C ALA A 124 -11.91 -19.51 1.59
N ALA A 125 -10.58 -19.39 1.46
CA ALA A 125 -9.79 -18.41 2.21
C ALA A 125 -10.18 -16.96 1.88
N ALA A 126 -10.35 -16.63 0.59
CA ALA A 126 -10.81 -15.32 0.14
C ALA A 126 -12.20 -14.96 0.71
N THR A 127 -13.11 -15.95 0.74
CA THR A 127 -14.45 -15.79 1.33
C THR A 127 -14.36 -15.52 2.83
N LEU A 128 -13.49 -16.23 3.56
CA LEU A 128 -13.27 -16.02 4.99
C LEU A 128 -12.72 -14.61 5.30
N LEU A 129 -11.89 -14.07 4.40
CA LEU A 129 -11.37 -12.71 4.48
C LEU A 129 -12.38 -11.63 4.04
N GLY A 130 -13.57 -12.04 3.57
CA GLY A 130 -14.62 -11.12 3.13
C GLY A 130 -14.38 -10.52 1.74
N PHE A 131 -13.55 -11.15 0.90
CA PHE A 131 -13.43 -10.72 -0.49
C PHE A 131 -14.75 -11.00 -1.23
N GLY A 132 -15.18 -10.04 -2.05
CA GLY A 132 -16.36 -10.18 -2.90
C GLY A 132 -16.07 -11.03 -4.13
N GLU A 133 -16.68 -10.68 -5.27
CA GLU A 133 -16.48 -11.41 -6.53
C GLU A 133 -15.03 -11.36 -7.06
N SER A 134 -14.23 -10.39 -6.61
CA SER A 134 -12.85 -10.17 -7.04
C SER A 134 -11.92 -9.92 -5.85
N ILE A 135 -10.68 -10.36 -5.97
CA ILE A 135 -9.63 -10.04 -4.99
C ILE A 135 -9.28 -8.55 -5.05
N PRO A 136 -8.64 -7.97 -4.02
CA PRO A 136 -8.23 -6.59 -4.09
C PRO A 136 -7.23 -6.29 -5.24
N ASN A 137 -7.30 -5.07 -5.79
CA ASN A 137 -6.35 -4.59 -6.80
C ASN A 137 -5.44 -3.51 -6.21
N LEU A 138 -4.14 -3.77 -6.16
CA LEU A 138 -3.15 -2.84 -5.63
C LEU A 138 -2.43 -1.99 -6.70
N SER A 139 -2.82 -2.13 -7.97
CA SER A 139 -2.24 -1.34 -9.07
C SER A 139 -2.42 0.16 -8.82
N ASP A 140 -1.30 0.90 -8.84
CA ASP A 140 -1.22 2.34 -8.56
C ASP A 140 -1.84 2.77 -7.21
N LYS A 141 -1.79 1.89 -6.21
CA LYS A 141 -2.32 2.16 -4.87
C LYS A 141 -1.26 2.00 -3.79
N THR A 142 -1.41 2.78 -2.74
CA THR A 142 -0.65 2.66 -1.50
C THR A 142 -1.54 2.07 -0.42
N LEU A 143 -1.02 1.07 0.32
CA LEU A 143 -1.71 0.55 1.50
C LEU A 143 -1.70 1.58 2.64
N VAL A 144 -2.83 1.70 3.31
CA VAL A 144 -3.04 2.60 4.44
C VAL A 144 -3.68 1.83 5.59
N GLY A 145 -3.38 2.22 6.83
CA GLY A 145 -3.97 1.60 8.01
C GLY A 145 -5.50 1.72 7.99
N SER A 146 -6.18 0.61 8.30
CA SER A 146 -7.64 0.58 8.34
C SER A 146 -8.18 1.48 9.45
N SER A 147 -9.27 2.17 9.17
CA SER A 147 -9.99 3.02 10.13
C SER A 147 -11.47 3.07 9.75
N VAL A 148 -12.29 3.77 10.55
CA VAL A 148 -13.71 3.99 10.22
C VAL A 148 -13.88 4.71 8.88
N SER A 149 -13.00 5.66 8.54
CA SER A 149 -13.04 6.40 7.26
C SER A 149 -12.31 5.69 6.12
N LYS A 150 -11.53 4.64 6.43
CA LYS A 150 -10.80 3.81 5.49
C LYS A 150 -11.05 2.34 5.85
N PRO A 151 -12.26 1.84 5.59
CA PRO A 151 -12.64 0.49 6.00
C PRO A 151 -11.72 -0.54 5.36
N LEU A 152 -11.59 -1.69 6.02
CA LEU A 152 -10.78 -2.80 5.51
C LEU A 152 -11.26 -3.19 4.10
N GLY A 153 -10.31 -3.33 3.15
CA GLY A 153 -10.62 -3.61 1.74
C GLY A 153 -11.18 -2.43 0.94
N GLY A 154 -11.37 -1.26 1.56
CA GLY A 154 -11.84 -0.04 0.90
C GLY A 154 -10.78 0.61 0.01
N TYR A 155 -11.23 1.26 -1.06
CA TYR A 155 -10.40 2.08 -1.94
C TYR A 155 -10.74 3.56 -1.80
N GLY A 156 -9.75 4.43 -2.00
CA GLY A 156 -9.97 5.87 -1.99
C GLY A 156 -8.68 6.65 -2.25
N GLY A 157 -8.77 7.97 -2.16
CA GLY A 157 -7.69 8.89 -2.47
C GLY A 157 -7.67 9.33 -3.93
N ASN A 158 -6.86 10.35 -4.22
CA ASN A 158 -6.69 10.92 -5.55
C ASN A 158 -5.20 11.15 -5.81
N SER A 159 -4.75 10.90 -7.04
CA SER A 159 -3.40 11.27 -7.49
C SER A 159 -3.33 12.71 -8.00
N THR A 160 -4.49 13.35 -8.21
CA THR A 160 -4.60 14.73 -8.65
C THR A 160 -5.67 15.50 -7.86
N VAL A 161 -5.50 16.81 -7.73
CA VAL A 161 -6.47 17.71 -7.11
C VAL A 161 -6.65 18.97 -7.95
N THR A 162 -7.88 19.49 -8.00
CA THR A 162 -8.17 20.82 -8.55
C THR A 162 -8.45 21.76 -7.38
N ILE A 163 -7.89 22.98 -7.41
CA ILE A 163 -8.04 23.96 -6.33
C ILE A 163 -9.38 24.69 -6.51
N SER A 164 -10.34 24.47 -5.62
CA SER A 164 -11.60 25.22 -5.62
C SER A 164 -11.39 26.68 -5.18
N GLN A 165 -12.26 27.60 -5.59
CA GLN A 165 -12.11 29.02 -5.28
C GLN A 165 -12.04 29.30 -3.77
N ASN A 166 -12.78 28.56 -2.95
CA ASN A 166 -12.76 28.66 -1.49
C ASN A 166 -11.46 28.12 -0.83
N GLN A 167 -10.55 27.54 -1.61
CA GLN A 167 -9.24 27.07 -1.17
C GLN A 167 -8.13 28.08 -1.55
N LEU A 168 -8.46 29.16 -2.25
CA LEU A 168 -7.53 30.23 -2.55
C LEU A 168 -7.37 31.15 -1.34
N PRO A 169 -6.14 31.59 -1.00
CA PRO A 169 -5.94 32.68 -0.06
C PRO A 169 -6.63 33.96 -0.54
N ASP A 170 -7.01 34.82 0.39
CA ASP A 170 -7.43 36.18 0.06
C ASP A 170 -6.28 36.92 -0.63
N VAL A 171 -6.58 37.57 -1.76
CA VAL A 171 -5.60 38.34 -2.54
C VAL A 171 -6.06 39.79 -2.70
N THR A 172 -5.16 40.73 -2.45
CA THR A 172 -5.38 42.15 -2.77
C THR A 172 -4.89 42.42 -4.18
N LEU A 173 -5.80 42.70 -5.11
CA LEU A 173 -5.46 43.09 -6.48
C LEU A 173 -5.48 44.61 -6.61
N THR A 174 -4.37 45.22 -6.98
CA THR A 174 -4.27 46.65 -7.26
C THR A 174 -4.32 46.90 -8.76
N THR A 175 -4.97 47.98 -9.19
CA THR A 175 -4.95 48.42 -10.59
C THR A 175 -4.14 49.72 -10.70
N SER A 176 -3.37 49.88 -11.78
CA SER A 176 -2.46 51.02 -11.98
C SER A 176 -3.14 52.26 -12.56
N THR A 177 -4.42 52.14 -12.94
CA THR A 177 -5.20 53.24 -13.53
C THR A 177 -6.40 53.45 -12.63
N ASN A 178 -6.38 54.51 -11.82
CA ASN A 178 -7.62 55.05 -11.23
C ASN A 178 -8.61 55.16 -12.40
N GLY A 179 -9.74 54.45 -12.33
CA GLY A 179 -10.65 54.29 -13.47
C GLY A 179 -10.92 55.64 -14.13
N ALA A 180 -10.26 55.89 -15.27
CA ALA A 180 -10.28 57.18 -15.92
C ALA A 180 -11.69 57.40 -16.44
N HIS A 181 -12.41 58.33 -15.82
CA HIS A 181 -13.75 58.71 -16.26
C HIS A 181 -13.80 60.22 -16.46
N THR A 182 -14.70 60.63 -17.35
CA THR A 182 -14.97 62.03 -17.64
C THR A 182 -16.36 62.36 -17.13
N HIS A 183 -16.53 63.57 -16.59
CA HIS A 183 -17.85 64.08 -16.26
C HIS A 183 -18.32 64.99 -17.39
N GLY A 184 -19.57 64.80 -17.83
CA GLY A 184 -20.24 65.77 -18.68
C GLY A 184 -20.71 66.95 -17.83
N ALA A 185 -20.19 68.15 -18.08
CA ALA A 185 -20.77 69.35 -17.51
C ALA A 185 -22.16 69.57 -18.14
N GLY A 186 -23.19 69.78 -17.33
CA GLY A 186 -24.53 70.08 -17.82
C GLY A 186 -24.53 71.39 -18.63
N THR A 187 -25.17 71.36 -19.80
CA THR A 187 -25.33 72.55 -20.65
C THR A 187 -26.06 73.65 -19.86
N VAL A 188 -25.50 74.86 -19.87
CA VAL A 188 -26.16 76.03 -19.26
C VAL A 188 -27.43 76.34 -20.06
N GLY A 189 -28.59 76.05 -19.48
CA GLY A 189 -29.86 76.53 -20.02
C GLY A 189 -29.99 78.03 -19.77
N ASN A 190 -30.26 78.81 -20.81
CA ASN A 190 -30.58 80.23 -20.66
C ASN A 190 -31.92 80.38 -19.93
N TYR A 191 -31.91 80.93 -18.71
CA TYR A 191 -33.14 81.34 -18.04
C TYR A 191 -33.52 82.75 -18.47
N ASN A 192 -34.63 82.88 -19.19
CA ASN A 192 -35.23 84.19 -19.47
C ASN A 192 -36.10 84.59 -18.28
N LEU A 193 -35.69 85.64 -17.56
CA LEU A 193 -36.53 86.28 -16.54
C LEU A 193 -37.49 87.23 -17.25
N ASN A 194 -38.78 86.87 -17.27
CA ASN A 194 -39.80 87.71 -17.89
C ASN A 194 -40.38 88.65 -16.82
N LEU A 195 -39.92 89.90 -16.80
CA LEU A 195 -40.49 90.95 -15.95
C LEU A 195 -41.58 91.68 -16.75
N THR A 196 -42.84 91.52 -16.34
CA THR A 196 -43.96 92.24 -16.95
C THR A 196 -43.87 93.73 -16.60
N GLY A 197 -43.51 94.59 -17.56
CA GLY A 197 -43.77 96.02 -17.46
C GLY A 197 -42.75 97.04 -17.98
N GLY A 198 -41.66 96.67 -18.68
CA GLY A 198 -40.78 97.67 -19.30
C GLY A 198 -39.36 97.18 -19.50
N ILE A 199 -38.83 97.38 -20.70
CA ILE A 199 -37.60 96.75 -21.23
C ILE A 199 -36.29 97.19 -20.56
N THR A 200 -35.52 96.20 -20.08
CA THR A 200 -34.03 96.21 -20.09
C THR A 200 -33.53 94.76 -20.18
N PHE A 201 -32.76 94.43 -21.21
CA PHE A 201 -32.12 93.12 -21.36
C PHE A 201 -30.78 93.12 -20.60
N GLN A 202 -30.73 92.50 -19.42
CA GLN A 202 -29.48 92.31 -18.70
C GLN A 202 -29.03 90.85 -18.86
N LEU A 203 -28.04 90.63 -19.73
CA LEU A 203 -27.32 89.36 -19.80
C LEU A 203 -26.47 89.22 -18.52
N LEU A 204 -27.00 88.57 -17.48
CA LEU A 204 -26.16 88.04 -16.41
C LEU A 204 -25.45 86.78 -16.95
N ASN A 205 -24.37 86.97 -17.69
CA ASN A 205 -23.36 85.92 -17.79
C ASN A 205 -22.30 86.21 -16.74
N GLY A 206 -22.30 85.43 -15.67
CA GLY A 206 -21.38 85.64 -14.57
C GLY A 206 -21.33 84.45 -13.63
N SER A 207 -21.21 83.23 -14.16
CA SER A 207 -20.63 82.11 -13.43
C SER A 207 -20.32 80.96 -14.38
N THR A 208 -19.04 80.80 -14.72
CA THR A 208 -18.52 79.46 -15.01
C THR A 208 -18.63 78.65 -13.72
N ASN A 209 -19.70 77.88 -13.56
CA ASN A 209 -19.78 76.91 -12.48
C ASN A 209 -18.82 75.77 -12.82
N THR A 210 -17.56 75.87 -12.40
CA THR A 210 -16.70 74.69 -12.29
C THR A 210 -17.14 73.92 -11.06
N ALA A 211 -18.09 72.99 -11.24
CA ALA A 211 -18.32 71.95 -10.27
C ALA A 211 -17.16 70.96 -10.37
N GLN A 212 -16.26 70.95 -9.40
CA GLN A 212 -15.36 69.82 -9.23
C GLN A 212 -16.20 68.64 -8.76
N THR A 213 -16.18 67.55 -9.51
CA THR A 213 -16.56 66.27 -8.94
C THR A 213 -15.48 65.86 -7.94
N THR A 214 -15.88 65.35 -6.78
CA THR A 214 -14.91 64.83 -5.82
C THR A 214 -14.14 63.69 -6.48
N SER A 215 -12.81 63.66 -6.29
CA SER A 215 -11.91 62.70 -6.92
C SER A 215 -12.13 61.24 -6.50
N SER A 216 -13.10 60.98 -5.63
CA SER A 216 -13.39 59.65 -5.09
C SER A 216 -14.90 59.41 -5.04
N GLY A 217 -15.50 59.14 -6.19
CA GLY A 217 -16.70 58.30 -6.22
C GLY A 217 -16.32 56.88 -5.80
N SER A 218 -17.08 56.29 -4.87
CA SER A 218 -16.91 54.88 -4.48
C SER A 218 -17.10 54.01 -5.72
N HIS A 219 -16.01 53.46 -6.26
CA HIS A 219 -16.07 52.52 -7.36
C HIS A 219 -15.36 51.23 -6.97
N SER A 220 -15.87 50.13 -7.47
CA SER A 220 -15.31 48.81 -7.26
C SER A 220 -14.64 48.36 -8.55
N HIS A 221 -13.38 47.97 -8.47
CA HIS A 221 -12.73 47.24 -9.55
C HIS A 221 -13.16 45.79 -9.47
N THR A 222 -13.77 45.28 -10.54
CA THR A 222 -14.02 43.84 -10.69
C THR A 222 -12.91 43.26 -11.55
N THR A 223 -12.28 42.19 -11.07
CA THR A 223 -11.36 41.37 -11.89
C THR A 223 -12.09 40.08 -12.25
N SER A 224 -11.94 39.64 -13.50
CA SER A 224 -12.69 38.47 -14.01
C SER A 224 -11.98 37.14 -13.77
N SER A 225 -10.68 37.17 -13.41
CA SER A 225 -9.89 35.96 -13.18
C SER A 225 -8.60 36.27 -12.43
N ILE A 226 -8.25 35.42 -11.46
CA ILE A 226 -6.93 35.41 -10.81
C ILE A 226 -5.91 34.65 -11.69
N ASN A 227 -6.37 33.76 -12.57
CA ASN A 227 -5.55 32.92 -13.44
C ASN A 227 -5.47 33.45 -14.88
N GLY A 228 -5.75 34.74 -15.11
CA GLY A 228 -5.68 35.34 -16.44
C GLY A 228 -6.67 34.76 -17.47
N GLY A 229 -7.76 34.13 -17.01
CA GLY A 229 -8.81 33.59 -17.88
C GLY A 229 -8.48 32.25 -18.56
N VAL A 230 -7.38 31.59 -18.18
CA VAL A 230 -7.05 30.26 -18.70
C VAL A 230 -7.80 29.16 -17.94
N SER A 231 -8.01 28.02 -18.61
CA SER A 231 -8.60 26.83 -17.99
C SER A 231 -7.77 26.39 -16.78
N GLN A 232 -8.46 25.98 -15.73
CA GLN A 232 -7.78 25.48 -14.54
C GLN A 232 -7.30 24.05 -14.77
N GLU A 233 -6.02 23.80 -14.54
CA GLU A 233 -5.41 22.48 -14.63
C GLU A 233 -5.41 21.77 -13.27
N SER A 234 -5.45 20.44 -13.30
CA SER A 234 -5.28 19.62 -12.08
C SER A 234 -3.82 19.54 -11.67
N LEU A 235 -3.57 19.63 -10.37
CA LEU A 235 -2.25 19.46 -9.78
C LEU A 235 -2.01 17.98 -9.47
N ASN A 236 -0.87 17.44 -9.89
CA ASN A 236 -0.42 16.12 -9.46
C ASN A 236 0.07 16.19 -8.01
N ILE A 237 -0.50 15.35 -7.15
CA ILE A 237 -0.16 15.23 -5.73
C ILE A 237 0.45 13.87 -5.38
N GLN A 238 0.80 13.07 -6.40
CA GLN A 238 1.46 11.80 -6.24
C GLN A 238 2.90 11.99 -5.77
N ASN A 239 3.26 11.36 -4.65
CA ASN A 239 4.65 11.30 -4.20
C ASN A 239 5.50 10.49 -5.20
N PRO A 240 6.79 10.81 -5.38
CA PRO A 240 7.73 9.95 -6.09
C PRO A 240 7.68 8.52 -5.53
N TYR A 241 7.70 7.51 -6.41
CA TYR A 241 7.54 6.12 -5.99
C TYR A 241 8.38 5.15 -6.82
N MET A 242 8.63 3.98 -6.24
CA MET A 242 9.03 2.76 -6.94
C MET A 242 7.91 1.73 -6.70
N ALA A 243 7.39 1.13 -7.77
CA ALA A 243 6.31 0.16 -7.67
C ALA A 243 6.84 -1.26 -7.45
N ALA A 244 6.13 -2.02 -6.62
CA ALA A 244 6.29 -3.46 -6.45
C ALA A 244 4.90 -4.12 -6.46
N ASN A 245 4.84 -5.39 -6.83
CA ASN A 245 3.58 -6.13 -6.87
C ASN A 245 3.15 -6.52 -5.44
N GLY A 246 1.90 -6.24 -5.11
CA GLY A 246 1.28 -6.68 -3.85
C GLY A 246 0.75 -8.10 -3.97
N PHE A 247 0.95 -8.91 -2.94
CA PHE A 247 0.42 -10.26 -2.82
C PHE A 247 -0.31 -10.42 -1.50
N VAL A 248 -1.36 -11.24 -1.51
CA VAL A 248 -2.06 -11.73 -0.32
C VAL A 248 -1.86 -13.23 -0.19
N TYR A 249 -1.63 -13.73 1.02
CA TYR A 249 -1.54 -15.17 1.26
C TYR A 249 -2.96 -15.75 1.41
N LEU A 250 -3.28 -16.74 0.58
CA LEU A 250 -4.57 -17.46 0.59
C LEU A 250 -4.41 -18.98 0.74
N GLY A 251 -3.17 -19.44 0.99
CA GLY A 251 -2.85 -20.86 1.07
C GLY A 251 -2.60 -21.51 -0.29
N GLU A 252 -2.05 -22.72 -0.23
CA GLU A 252 -1.81 -23.58 -1.39
C GLU A 252 -3.08 -24.36 -1.81
#